data_AF-A0A699Q7V0-F1
#
_entry.id   AF-A0A699Q7V0-F1
#
_cell.length_a   1.000
_cell.length_b   1.000
_cell.length_c   1.000
_cell.angle_alpha   90.00
_cell.angle_beta   90.00
_cell.angle_gamma   90.00
#
_symmetry.space_group_name_H-M   'P 1'
#
loop_
_entity.id
_entity.type
_entity.pdbx_description
1 polymer ?
#
loop_
_entity_poly.entity_id
_entity_poly.type
_entity_poly.pdbx_seq_one_letter_code
_entity_poly.pdbx_strand_id
1 'polypeptide(L)' 'SRKLKSRWSSPFTIAEIYPYGTAKLIHPDGYNFKVNCHRLKHYHGGDLPPLEIPDVTTFPKDK' A
#
# COMPACT_ATOMS: atom_id res chain seq x y z
N SER A 1 10.63 24.64 -21.01
CA SER A 1 10.48 24.05 -19.66
C SER A 1 9.21 23.20 -19.62
N ARG A 2 9.28 21.91 -19.22
CA ARG A 2 8.11 21.00 -19.20
C ARG A 2 7.42 21.12 -17.83
N LYS A 3 6.13 21.44 -17.80
CA LYS A 3 5.34 21.61 -16.57
C LYS A 3 5.36 20.31 -15.74
N LEU A 4 5.81 20.39 -14.49
CA LEU A 4 5.75 19.28 -13.55
C LEU A 4 4.30 19.02 -13.15
N LYS A 5 3.88 17.76 -13.20
CA LYS A 5 2.59 17.29 -12.67
C LYS A 5 2.89 16.42 -11.45
N SER A 6 2.11 16.56 -10.39
CA SER A 6 2.16 15.62 -9.27
C SER A 6 1.78 14.23 -9.78
N ARG A 7 2.59 13.22 -9.43
CA ARG A 7 2.29 11.81 -9.70
C ARG A 7 2.18 11.10 -8.37
N TRP A 8 1.12 10.31 -8.22
CA TRP A 8 0.95 9.40 -7.10
C TRP A 8 1.42 8.01 -7.53
N SER A 9 2.10 7.31 -6.62
CA SER A 9 2.41 5.89 -6.79
C SER A 9 1.14 5.05 -6.62
N SER A 10 1.22 3.77 -6.98
CA SER A 10 0.15 2.78 -6.78
C SER A 10 -0.36 2.72 -5.33
N PRO A 11 -1.49 2.07 -5.05
CA PRO A 11 -1.99 1.88 -3.69
C PRO A 11 -0.99 1.11 -2.81
N PHE A 12 -0.95 1.43 -1.52
CA PHE A 12 -0.17 0.73 -0.50
C PHE A 12 -1.04 0.41 0.70
N THR A 13 -0.68 -0.64 1.44
CA THR A 13 -1.30 -0.97 2.72
C THR A 13 -0.56 -0.24 3.84
N ILE A 14 -1.28 0.47 4.71
CA ILE A 14 -0.70 1.06 5.92
C ILE A 14 -0.60 -0.03 6.98
N ALA A 15 0.62 -0.29 7.46
CA ALA A 15 0.89 -1.26 8.52
C ALA A 15 0.75 -0.63 9.91
N GLU A 16 1.27 0.58 10.06
CA GLU A 16 1.37 1.26 11.35
C GLU A 16 1.44 2.78 11.14
N ILE A 17 0.80 3.54 12.02
CA ILE A 17 0.92 5.00 12.08
C ILE A 17 1.64 5.35 13.38
N TYR A 18 2.80 5.98 13.27
CA TYR A 18 3.58 6.46 14.39
C TYR A 18 3.12 7.85 14.84
N PRO A 19 3.41 8.23 16.09
CA PRO A 19 3.34 9.61 16.54
C PRO A 19 4.09 10.55 15.58
N TYR A 20 3.64 11.81 15.52
CA TYR A 20 4.23 12.87 14.68
C TYR A 20 4.06 12.68 13.16
N GLY A 21 3.06 11.89 12.73
CA GLY A 21 2.63 11.87 11.33
C GLY A 21 3.56 11.10 10.40
N THR A 22 4.10 9.98 10.87
CA THR A 22 4.85 9.04 10.03
C THR A 22 4.10 7.72 9.93
N ALA A 23 4.05 7.12 8.75
CA ALA A 23 3.40 5.84 8.51
C ALA A 23 4.39 4.81 7.95
N LYS A 24 4.22 3.56 8.38
CA LYS A 24 4.85 2.39 7.75
C LYS A 24 3.89 1.85 6.69
N LEU A 25 4.38 1.72 5.46
CA LEU A 25 3.67 1.12 4.33
C LEU A 25 4.24 -0.25 4.02
N ILE A 26 3.37 -1.20 3.67
CA ILE A 26 3.72 -2.49 3.09
C ILE A 26 3.39 -2.46 1.60
N HIS A 27 4.36 -2.85 0.77
CA HIS A 27 4.15 -3.17 -0.62
C HIS A 27 3.77 -4.66 -0.77
N PRO A 28 2.94 -5.04 -1.76
CA PRO A 28 2.64 -6.45 -2.03
C PRO A 28 3.89 -7.33 -2.19
N ASP A 29 4.96 -6.79 -2.77
CA ASP A 29 6.27 -7.46 -2.90
C ASP A 29 7.02 -7.66 -1.56
N GLY A 30 6.38 -7.39 -0.42
CA GLY A 30 6.94 -7.58 0.93
C GLY A 30 7.86 -6.46 1.43
N TYR A 31 8.14 -5.44 0.61
CA TYR A 31 8.99 -4.33 1.04
C TYR A 31 8.24 -3.33 1.93
N ASN A 32 8.93 -2.85 2.97
CA ASN A 32 8.38 -1.89 3.92
C ASN A 32 9.01 -0.50 3.74
N PHE A 33 8.19 0.54 3.65
CA PHE A 33 8.64 1.93 3.57
C PHE A 33 8.14 2.73 4.76
N LYS A 34 8.97 3.67 5.25
CA LYS A 34 8.55 4.68 6.25
C LYS A 34 8.39 6.02 5.55
N VAL A 35 7.20 6.60 5.57
CA VAL A 35 6.88 7.84 4.86
C VAL A 35 6.14 8.81 5.76
N ASN A 36 6.33 10.12 5.52
CA ASN A 36 5.54 11.15 6.17
C ASN A 36 4.09 11.10 5.67
N CYS A 37 3.12 11.16 6.57
CA CYS A 37 1.69 11.11 6.27
C CYS A 37 1.24 12.24 5.34
N HIS A 38 1.93 13.38 5.29
CA HIS A 38 1.65 14.47 4.33
C HIS A 38 1.84 14.05 2.87
N ARG A 39 2.53 12.94 2.62
CA ARG A 39 2.75 12.36 1.28
C ARG A 39 1.80 11.19 0.99
N LEU A 40 0.78 10.99 1.82
CA LEU A 40 -0.25 9.97 1.65
C LEU A 40 -1.57 10.61 1.26
N LYS A 41 -2.37 9.86 0.52
CA LYS A 41 -3.73 10.21 0.16
C LYS A 41 -4.60 8.97 0.19
N HIS A 42 -5.85 9.11 0.64
CA HIS A 42 -6.83 8.02 0.57
C HIS A 42 -7.03 7.60 -0.89
N TYR A 43 -6.95 6.29 -1.11
CA TYR A 43 -7.26 5.69 -2.38
C TYR A 43 -8.75 5.38 -2.44
N HIS A 44 -9.45 5.88 -3.45
CA HIS A 44 -10.90 5.72 -3.63
C HIS A 44 -11.27 4.81 -4.83
N GLY A 45 -10.29 4.21 -5.51
CA GLY A 45 -10.48 3.53 -6.79
C GLY A 45 -10.66 2.01 -6.68
N GLY A 46 -11.87 1.54 -6.35
CA GLY A 46 -12.25 0.12 -6.46
C GLY A 46 -11.63 -0.81 -5.41
N ASP A 47 -11.89 -2.12 -5.59
CA ASP A 47 -11.47 -3.20 -4.68
C ASP A 47 -10.00 -3.04 -4.25
N LEU A 48 -9.75 -3.34 -2.98
CA LEU A 48 -8.40 -3.32 -2.43
C LEU A 48 -7.48 -4.17 -3.32
N PRO A 49 -6.22 -3.76 -3.56
CA PRO A 49 -5.26 -4.66 -4.19
C PRO A 49 -5.32 -5.97 -3.40
N PRO A 50 -5.40 -7.13 -4.08
CA PRO A 50 -5.38 -8.41 -3.40
C PRO A 50 -4.24 -8.36 -2.39
N LEU A 51 -4.57 -8.54 -1.12
CA LEU A 51 -3.56 -8.75 -0.10
C LEU A 51 -3.02 -10.13 -0.42
N GLU A 52 -2.15 -10.24 -1.43
CA GLU A 52 -1.42 -11.45 -1.75
C GLU A 52 -0.44 -11.64 -0.61
N ILE A 53 -0.96 -12.18 0.50
CA ILE A 53 -0.15 -12.80 1.53
C ILE A 53 0.53 -13.94 0.79
N PRO A 54 1.86 -13.96 0.60
CA PRO A 54 2.53 -14.98 -0.22
C PRO A 54 2.44 -16.40 0.36
N ASP A 55 1.69 -16.61 1.45
CA ASP A 55 1.53 -17.91 2.10
C ASP A 55 0.27 -17.99 2.99
N VAL A 56 -0.91 -17.67 2.44
CA VAL A 56 -2.15 -18.24 2.98
C VAL A 56 -2.81 -19.05 1.87
N THR A 57 -2.42 -20.31 1.89
CA THR A 57 -3.07 -21.49 1.33
C THR A 57 -4.57 -21.24 1.11
N THR A 58 -4.97 -20.97 -0.13
CA THR A 58 -6.31 -21.39 -0.55
C THR A 58 -6.26 -22.90 -0.48
N PHE A 59 -6.87 -23.47 0.57
CA PHE A 59 -7.10 -24.91 0.66
C PHE A 59 -7.61 -25.38 -0.71
N PRO A 60 -7.01 -26.42 -1.33
CA PRO A 60 -7.62 -26.99 -2.51
C PRO A 60 -9.03 -27.39 -2.09
N LYS A 61 -10.04 -26.80 -2.74
CA LYS A 61 -11.40 -27.33 -2.66
C LYS A 61 -11.33 -28.72 -3.27
N ASP A 62 -11.20 -29.72 -2.42
CA ASP A 62 -11.45 -31.09 -2.81
C ASP A 62 -12.86 -31.17 -3.41
N LYS A 63 -12.96 -31.90 -4.51
CA LYS A 63 -14.20 -32.16 -5.26
C LYS A 63 -15.18 -32.99 -4.47
#